data_AF-Q5FS81-F1
#
_entry.id   AF-Q5FS81-F1
#
_cell.length_a   1.000
_cell.length_b   1.000
_cell.length_c   1.000
_cell.angle_alpha   90.00
_cell.angle_beta   90.00
_cell.angle_gamma   90.00
#
_symmetry.space_group_name_H-M   'P 1'
#
loop_
_entity.id
_entity.type
_entity.pdbx_description
1 polymer ?
#
loop_
_entity_poly.entity_id
_entity_poly.type
_entity_poly.pdbx_seq_one_letter_code
_entity_poly.pdbx_strand_id
1 'polypeptide(L)'
;MPFPLLACVIASAIRYDLPPRVLPVIQKVEGGAVGMVHQNRDGSADLGLMQINTRWVQTLADVAHLPATQTAARLVSDSCFNVAAAALILRTLINQEHGNVMQAIGDYHSHTPVLNESYRQKVLDTAKSLFSETEN
;
A
#
# COMPACT_ATOMS: atom_id res chain seq x y z
N MET A 1 9.32 -10.42 -10.26
CA MET A 1 8.31 -10.79 -9.23
C MET A 1 7.90 -12.24 -9.48
N PRO A 2 7.81 -13.12 -8.48
CA PRO A 2 7.26 -14.46 -8.71
C PRO A 2 5.82 -14.34 -9.21
N PHE A 3 5.45 -15.11 -10.24
CA PHE A 3 4.12 -15.15 -10.86
C PHE A 3 2.91 -15.00 -9.91
N PRO A 4 2.87 -15.59 -8.69
CA PRO A 4 1.75 -15.41 -7.75
C PRO A 4 1.51 -13.95 -7.31
N LEU A 5 2.55 -13.13 -7.16
CA LEU A 5 2.40 -11.77 -6.64
C LEU A 5 1.73 -10.82 -7.64
N LEU A 6 2.09 -10.92 -8.92
CA LEU A 6 1.51 -10.08 -9.97
C LEU A 6 0.00 -10.32 -10.11
N ALA A 7 -0.42 -11.59 -10.03
CA ALA A 7 -1.84 -11.94 -10.02
C ALA A 7 -2.58 -11.31 -8.84
N CYS A 8 -1.98 -11.31 -7.64
CA CYS A 8 -2.54 -10.65 -6.46
C CYS A 8 -2.65 -9.13 -6.63
N VAL A 9 -1.64 -8.48 -7.21
CA VAL A 9 -1.68 -7.04 -7.50
C VAL A 9 -2.83 -6.70 -8.45
N ILE A 10 -2.96 -7.44 -9.56
CA ILE A 10 -4.03 -7.23 -10.54
C ILE A 10 -5.40 -7.50 -9.92
N ALA A 11 -5.56 -8.64 -9.24
CA ALA A 11 -6.82 -9.01 -8.60
C ALA A 11 -7.23 -7.99 -7.53
N SER A 12 -6.28 -7.49 -6.74
CA SER A 12 -6.55 -6.47 -5.72
C SER A 12 -6.92 -5.13 -6.36
N ALA A 13 -6.21 -4.70 -7.41
CA ALA A 13 -6.54 -3.48 -8.12
C ALA A 13 -7.97 -3.54 -8.70
N ILE A 14 -8.35 -4.65 -9.34
CA ILE A 14 -9.71 -4.86 -9.86
C ILE A 14 -10.74 -4.86 -8.73
N ARG A 15 -10.51 -5.66 -7.68
CA ARG A 15 -11.45 -5.83 -6.56
C ARG A 15 -11.76 -4.50 -5.87
N TYR A 16 -10.75 -3.66 -5.71
CA TYR A 16 -10.85 -2.36 -5.05
C TYR A 16 -10.96 -1.19 -6.04
N ASP A 17 -11.22 -1.45 -7.32
CA ASP A 17 -11.43 -0.45 -8.38
C ASP A 17 -10.26 0.56 -8.52
N LEU A 18 -9.05 0.16 -8.16
CA LEU A 18 -7.89 1.04 -8.16
C LEU A 18 -7.28 1.16 -9.57
N PRO A 19 -6.69 2.32 -9.92
CA PRO A 19 -5.88 2.41 -11.13
C PRO A 19 -4.80 1.32 -11.15
N PRO A 20 -4.68 0.52 -12.22
CA PRO A 20 -3.86 -0.71 -12.20
C PRO A 20 -2.37 -0.45 -11.96
N ARG A 21 -1.91 0.78 -12.20
CA ARG A 21 -0.53 1.21 -12.01
C ARG A 21 -0.21 1.65 -10.58
N VAL A 22 -1.19 1.91 -9.72
CA VAL A 22 -0.93 2.56 -8.41
C VAL A 22 -0.20 1.64 -7.44
N LEU A 23 -0.62 0.38 -7.31
CA LEU A 23 -0.03 -0.56 -6.35
C LEU A 23 1.44 -0.90 -6.68
N PRO A 24 1.84 -1.17 -7.94
CA PRO A 24 3.25 -1.33 -8.28
C PRO A 24 4.12 -0.11 -7.95
N VAL A 25 3.60 1.10 -8.15
CA VAL A 25 4.35 2.33 -7.85
C VAL A 25 4.51 2.50 -6.35
N ILE A 26 3.45 2.34 -5.57
CA ILE A 26 3.51 2.38 -4.10
C ILE A 26 4.52 1.34 -3.61
N GLN A 27 4.43 0.09 -4.08
CA GLN A 27 5.39 -0.97 -3.70
C GLN A 27 6.84 -0.56 -3.96
N LYS A 28 7.10 0.08 -5.11
CA LYS A 28 8.44 0.54 -5.48
C LYS A 28 8.93 1.70 -4.61
N VAL A 29 8.05 2.62 -4.24
CA VAL A 29 8.35 3.76 -3.35
C VAL A 29 8.61 3.29 -1.92
N GLU A 30 7.76 2.39 -1.40
CA GLU A 30 7.89 1.82 -0.06
C GLU A 30 9.15 0.94 0.08
N GLY A 31 9.55 0.25 -0.99
CA GLY A 31 10.76 -0.57 -1.00
C GLY A 31 10.69 -1.77 -0.05
N GLY A 32 9.48 -2.12 0.42
CA GLY A 32 9.24 -3.22 1.34
C GLY A 32 9.54 -4.60 0.74
N ALA A 33 9.68 -5.59 1.63
CA ALA A 33 9.86 -6.99 1.26
C ALA A 33 9.06 -7.91 2.18
N VAL A 34 8.81 -9.14 1.73
CA VAL A 34 8.22 -10.19 2.57
C VAL A 34 9.16 -10.47 3.75
N GLY A 35 8.61 -10.51 4.96
CA GLY A 35 9.37 -10.66 6.20
C GLY A 35 9.93 -9.35 6.77
N MET A 36 9.83 -8.24 6.04
CA MET A 36 10.34 -6.95 6.51
C MET A 36 9.42 -6.34 7.56
N VAL A 37 10.02 -5.82 8.63
CA VAL A 37 9.36 -5.00 9.64
C VAL A 37 10.26 -3.79 9.89
N HIS A 38 9.77 -2.59 9.63
CA HIS A 38 10.47 -1.35 9.92
C HIS A 38 9.89 -0.73 11.20
N GLN A 39 10.70 -0.50 12.23
CA GLN A 39 10.21 0.14 13.45
C GLN A 39 10.31 1.66 13.36
N ASN A 40 9.21 2.34 13.68
CA ASN A 40 9.12 3.79 13.71
C ASN A 40 9.44 4.33 15.10
N ARG A 41 9.87 5.60 15.15
CA ARG A 41 10.26 6.28 16.40
C ARG A 41 9.10 6.46 17.39
N ASP A 42 7.87 6.44 16.90
CA ASP A 42 6.66 6.58 17.69
C ASP A 42 6.14 5.26 18.27
N GLY A 43 6.88 4.15 18.07
CA GLY A 43 6.51 2.82 18.53
C GLY A 43 5.59 2.06 17.58
N SER A 44 5.13 2.66 16.48
CA SER A 44 4.50 1.93 15.39
C SER A 44 5.54 1.18 14.55
N ALA A 45 5.08 0.33 13.64
CA ALA A 45 5.95 -0.35 12.70
C ALA A 45 5.28 -0.51 11.33
N ASP A 46 6.07 -0.54 10.27
CA ASP A 46 5.60 -0.75 8.90
C ASP A 46 5.91 -2.18 8.45
N LEU A 47 4.87 -2.85 7.93
CA LEU A 47 4.84 -4.30 7.79
C LEU A 47 4.86 -4.73 6.33
N GLY A 48 5.82 -5.60 6.00
CA GLY A 48 5.85 -6.40 4.79
C GLY A 48 6.04 -5.60 3.49
N LEU A 49 5.50 -6.16 2.40
CA LEU A 49 5.79 -5.71 1.03
C LEU A 49 5.37 -4.26 0.75
N MET A 50 4.21 -3.85 1.25
CA MET A 50 3.61 -2.53 1.05
C MET A 50 3.81 -1.61 2.26
N GLN A 51 4.67 -2.00 3.20
CA GLN A 51 5.02 -1.24 4.42
C GLN A 51 3.77 -0.72 5.15
N ILE A 52 2.78 -1.60 5.40
CA ILE A 52 1.53 -1.21 6.07
C ILE A 52 1.81 -0.92 7.54
N ASN A 53 1.50 0.29 7.99
CA ASN A 53 1.69 0.68 9.38
C ASN A 53 0.78 -0.12 10.35
N THR A 54 1.30 -0.47 11.53
CA THR A 54 0.58 -1.21 12.57
C THR A 54 -0.74 -0.57 13.02
N ARG A 55 -0.91 0.75 12.82
CA ARG A 55 -2.17 1.46 13.08
C ARG A 55 -3.36 0.90 12.29
N TRP A 56 -3.12 0.28 11.13
CA TRP A 56 -4.17 -0.34 10.32
C TRP A 56 -4.53 -1.77 10.75
N VAL A 57 -3.74 -2.40 11.62
CA VAL A 57 -3.89 -3.83 11.94
C VAL A 57 -5.28 -4.13 12.50
N GLN A 58 -5.81 -3.30 13.42
CA GLN A 58 -7.12 -3.57 14.01
C GLN A 58 -8.23 -3.46 12.96
N THR A 59 -8.24 -2.39 12.16
CA THR A 59 -9.21 -2.21 11.07
C THR A 59 -9.16 -3.38 10.08
N LEU A 60 -7.97 -3.82 9.69
CA LEU A 60 -7.79 -4.94 8.78
C LEU A 60 -8.22 -6.27 9.41
N ALA A 61 -7.97 -6.46 10.69
CA ALA A 61 -8.38 -7.64 11.45
C ALA A 61 -9.90 -7.76 11.51
N ASP A 62 -10.58 -6.65 11.76
CA ASP A 62 -12.04 -6.58 11.81
C ASP A 62 -12.66 -6.94 10.45
N VAL A 63 -12.13 -6.39 9.36
CA VAL A 63 -12.60 -6.68 7.99
C VAL A 63 -12.29 -8.13 7.57
N ALA A 64 -11.13 -8.67 7.95
CA ALA A 64 -10.74 -10.03 7.61
C ALA A 64 -11.39 -11.09 8.52
N HIS A 65 -12.04 -10.67 9.62
CA HIS A 65 -12.52 -11.55 10.69
C HIS A 65 -11.41 -12.45 11.25
N LEU A 66 -10.22 -11.88 11.46
CA LEU A 66 -9.04 -12.56 12.01
C LEU A 66 -8.59 -11.87 13.31
N PRO A 67 -7.91 -12.58 14.23
CA PRO A 67 -7.23 -11.95 15.34
C PRO A 67 -6.20 -10.91 14.85
N ALA A 68 -6.03 -9.81 15.58
CA ALA A 68 -5.06 -8.75 15.27
C ALA A 68 -3.62 -9.29 15.15
N THR A 69 -3.25 -10.23 16.03
CA THR A 69 -1.92 -10.88 16.02
C THR A 69 -1.70 -11.70 14.74
N GLN A 70 -2.71 -12.45 14.29
CA GLN A 70 -2.65 -13.21 13.05
C GLN A 70 -2.63 -12.28 11.83
N THR A 71 -3.41 -11.21 11.86
CA THR A 71 -3.44 -10.19 10.81
C THR A 71 -2.06 -9.56 10.63
N ALA A 72 -1.43 -9.10 11.72
CA ALA A 72 -0.07 -8.55 11.68
C ALA A 72 0.95 -9.57 11.15
N ALA A 73 0.90 -10.82 11.61
CA ALA A 73 1.78 -11.88 11.12
C ALA A 73 1.62 -12.14 9.62
N ARG A 74 0.37 -12.12 9.10
CA ARG A 74 0.10 -12.26 7.67
C ARG A 74 0.54 -11.04 6.87
N LEU A 75 0.38 -9.82 7.38
CA LEU A 75 0.91 -8.63 6.73
C LEU A 75 2.43 -8.73 6.52
N VAL A 76 3.16 -9.34 7.44
CA VAL A 76 4.61 -9.51 7.30
C VAL A 76 4.96 -10.66 6.33
N SER A 77 4.27 -11.81 6.44
CA SER A 77 4.68 -13.06 5.78
C SER A 77 3.96 -13.41 4.47
N ASP A 78 2.76 -12.90 4.25
CA ASP A 78 1.91 -13.21 3.09
C ASP A 78 1.82 -12.00 2.17
N SER A 79 2.59 -12.05 1.07
CA SER A 79 2.65 -10.96 0.09
C SER A 79 1.29 -10.63 -0.55
N CYS A 80 0.44 -11.63 -0.77
CA CYS A 80 -0.87 -11.42 -1.40
C CYS A 80 -1.83 -10.73 -0.42
N PHE A 81 -1.84 -11.19 0.83
CA PHE A 81 -2.60 -10.57 1.90
C PHE A 81 -2.15 -9.12 2.14
N ASN A 82 -0.85 -8.87 2.15
CA ASN A 82 -0.29 -7.53 2.30
C ASN A 82 -0.71 -6.59 1.15
N VAL A 83 -0.66 -7.04 -0.11
CA VAL A 83 -1.14 -6.26 -1.27
C VAL A 83 -2.65 -6.00 -1.21
N ALA A 84 -3.44 -7.00 -0.86
CA ALA A 84 -4.89 -6.84 -0.72
C ALA A 84 -5.26 -5.85 0.39
N ALA A 85 -4.53 -5.89 1.51
CA ALA A 85 -4.68 -4.93 2.60
C ALA A 85 -4.32 -3.50 2.17
N ALA A 86 -3.21 -3.32 1.43
CA ALA A 86 -2.83 -2.01 0.91
C ALA A 86 -3.88 -1.45 -0.06
N ALA A 87 -4.46 -2.32 -0.90
CA ALA A 87 -5.53 -1.94 -1.82
C ALA A 87 -6.81 -1.51 -1.08
N LEU A 88 -7.19 -2.23 -0.02
CA LEU A 88 -8.32 -1.85 0.85
C LEU A 88 -8.09 -0.51 1.54
N ILE A 89 -6.88 -0.31 2.11
CA ILE A 89 -6.50 0.96 2.74
C ILE A 89 -6.62 2.10 1.73
N LEU A 90 -5.99 1.96 0.56
CA LEU A 90 -6.01 3.01 -0.47
C LEU A 90 -7.44 3.31 -0.94
N ARG A 91 -8.29 2.30 -1.15
CA ARG A 91 -9.70 2.53 -1.48
C ARG A 91 -10.44 3.26 -0.36
N THR A 92 -10.18 2.90 0.90
CA THR A 92 -10.79 3.59 2.05
C THR A 92 -10.41 5.08 2.05
N LEU A 93 -9.14 5.39 1.81
CA LEU A 93 -8.64 6.77 1.72
C LEU A 93 -9.22 7.52 0.51
N ILE A 94 -9.30 6.89 -0.66
CA ILE A 94 -9.93 7.48 -1.86
C ILE A 94 -11.38 7.88 -1.55
N ASN A 95 -12.12 7.04 -0.83
CA ASN A 95 -13.49 7.33 -0.45
C ASN A 95 -13.58 8.49 0.55
N GLN A 96 -12.65 8.57 1.51
CA GLN A 96 -12.54 9.69 2.46
C GLN A 96 -12.21 11.00 1.75
N GLU A 97 -11.34 10.96 0.75
CA GLU A 97 -10.93 12.10 -0.06
C GLU A 97 -11.89 12.38 -1.24
N HIS A 98 -13.13 11.92 -1.16
CA HIS A 98 -14.19 12.16 -2.14
C HIS A 98 -13.79 11.82 -3.60
N GLY A 99 -13.00 10.77 -3.77
CA GLY A 99 -12.51 10.31 -5.07
C GLY A 99 -11.16 10.91 -5.48
N ASN A 100 -10.54 11.78 -4.67
CA ASN A 100 -9.22 12.34 -4.98
C ASN A 100 -8.11 11.31 -4.75
N VAL A 101 -7.74 10.60 -5.82
CA VAL A 101 -6.73 9.54 -5.79
C VAL A 101 -5.36 10.05 -5.37
N MET A 102 -4.93 11.22 -5.87
CA MET A 102 -3.59 11.73 -5.55
C MET A 102 -3.48 12.15 -4.09
N GLN A 103 -4.54 12.74 -3.52
CA GLN A 103 -4.57 13.07 -2.10
C GLN A 103 -4.54 11.80 -1.24
N ALA A 104 -5.36 10.80 -1.57
CA ALA A 104 -5.38 9.51 -0.89
C ALA A 104 -4.03 8.76 -0.95
N ILE A 105 -3.28 8.87 -2.05
CA ILE A 105 -1.91 8.36 -2.16
C ILE A 105 -0.98 9.04 -1.16
N GLY A 106 -1.09 10.35 -0.98
CA GLY A 106 -0.31 11.07 0.02
C GLY A 106 -0.70 10.65 1.44
N ASP A 107 -1.99 10.49 1.70
CA ASP A 107 -2.53 10.11 3.00
C ASP A 107 -2.23 8.66 3.38
N TYR A 108 -2.00 7.79 2.38
CA TYR A 108 -1.48 6.44 2.59
C TYR A 108 -0.15 6.47 3.37
N HIS A 109 0.70 7.46 3.06
CA HIS A 109 1.97 7.65 3.76
C HIS A 109 1.81 8.50 5.03
N SER A 110 1.15 9.66 4.93
CA SER A 110 0.99 10.57 6.07
C SER A 110 0.01 11.70 5.76
N HIS A 111 -0.84 12.05 6.72
CA HIS A 111 -1.70 13.24 6.68
C HIS A 111 -0.97 14.57 6.96
N THR A 112 0.29 14.54 7.38
CA THR A 112 1.09 15.76 7.56
C THR A 112 1.38 16.38 6.20
N PRO A 113 0.98 17.64 5.92
CA PRO A 113 0.98 18.21 4.56
C PRO A 113 2.31 18.12 3.82
N VAL A 114 3.44 18.40 4.50
CA VAL A 114 4.77 18.37 3.88
C VAL A 114 5.21 16.94 3.52
N LEU A 115 4.89 15.95 4.37
CA LEU A 115 5.21 14.55 4.12
C LEU A 115 4.32 13.96 3.02
N ASN A 116 3.03 14.32 3.05
CA ASN A 116 2.05 13.96 2.03
C ASN A 116 2.51 14.41 0.64
N GLU A 117 2.81 15.70 0.48
CA GLU A 117 3.20 16.26 -0.81
C GLU A 117 4.53 15.67 -1.30
N SER A 118 5.52 15.54 -0.40
CA SER A 118 6.79 14.90 -0.74
C SER A 118 6.59 13.45 -1.22
N TYR A 119 5.71 12.69 -0.58
CA TYR A 119 5.40 11.33 -0.97
C TYR A 119 4.68 11.25 -2.31
N ARG A 120 3.68 12.11 -2.54
CA ARG A 120 3.00 12.20 -3.85
C ARG A 120 3.98 12.49 -4.98
N GLN A 121 4.94 13.39 -4.76
CA GLN A 121 5.94 13.70 -5.77
C GLN A 121 6.84 12.49 -6.07
N LYS A 122 7.30 11.77 -5.03
CA LYS A 122 8.05 10.50 -5.22
C LYS A 122 7.26 9.46 -6.00
N VAL A 123 5.96 9.34 -5.73
CA VAL A 123 5.06 8.44 -6.47
C VAL A 123 4.97 8.85 -7.94
N LEU A 124 4.78 10.13 -8.25
CA LEU A 124 4.73 10.61 -9.63
C LEU A 124 6.04 10.37 -10.38
N ASP A 125 7.18 10.64 -9.75
CA ASP A 125 8.50 10.44 -10.38
C ASP A 125 8.82 8.96 -10.58
N THR A 126 8.44 8.12 -9.62
CA THR A 126 8.56 6.66 -9.73
C THR A 126 7.62 6.11 -10.82
N ALA A 127 6.39 6.62 -10.92
CA ALA A 127 5.45 6.23 -11.96
C ALA A 127 5.97 6.56 -13.36
N LYS A 128 6.56 7.75 -13.56
CA LYS A 128 7.27 8.07 -14.80
C LYS A 128 8.36 7.03 -15.05
N SER A 129 9.29 6.85 -14.13
CA SER A 129 10.40 5.90 -14.30
C SER A 129 9.94 4.46 -14.62
N LEU A 130 8.82 4.00 -14.06
CA LEU A 130 8.31 2.64 -14.29
C LEU A 130 7.55 2.47 -15.61
N PHE A 131 6.98 3.55 -16.17
CA PHE A 131 6.04 3.48 -17.29
C PHE A 131 6.37 4.41 -18.46
N SER A 132 7.53 5.08 -18.46
CA SER A 132 7.99 5.93 -19.56
C SER A 132 8.29 5.20 -20.88
N GLU A 133 8.17 3.87 -20.95
CA GLU A 133 8.47 3.08 -22.16
C GLU A 133 7.23 2.48 -22.82
N THR A 134 6.17 3.27 -23.06
CA THR A 134 5.04 2.79 -23.89
C THR A 134 4.54 3.81 -24.90
N GLU A 135 5.41 4.73 -25.31
CA GLU A 135 5.18 5.62 -26.45
C GLU A 135 6.45 5.66 -27.32
N ASN A 136 6.68 4.57 -28.07
CA ASN A 136 7.48 4.58 -29.30
C ASN A 136 7.03 3.43 -30.20
#